data_AF-A0A409VE62-F1
#
_entry.id   AF-A0A409VE62-F1
#
_cell.length_a   1.000
_cell.length_b   1.000
_cell.length_c   1.000
_cell.angle_alpha   90.00
_cell.angle_beta   90.00
_cell.angle_gamma   90.00
#
_symmetry.space_group_name_H-M   'P 1'
#
loop_
_entity.id
_entity.type
_entity.pdbx_description
1 polymer ?
#
loop_
_entity_poly.entity_id
_entity_poly.type
_entity_poly.pdbx_seq_one_letter_code
_entity_poly.pdbx_strand_id
1 'polypeptide(L)'
;MLGKFRLGDSPAPAPSSPFASLLTSPLPFLPPPTPLSKKRTKSNAENIPPSLNHIPSTPTPYKRPRVEPKTPLQQVHGAWETRKPTKLSDYVPSSHTFENDTQRLEFIFDAIQYVGWSFGQFLHTASLNPKRTGQGRTSQHAQTVSRFLRGQDNHTPMEVVELWYLSSDTRLGGDEEKEDMMYSLCIPYIQIKPFRPALSSFAVQFCAQKIEKEARVAVKSSSGLHATVKKQGRYKLEWKNVGLSTIEYCQQVLLDCLPVAYHLFMQIAGNESPTRRPSSLVTTHALSSLLFTRSNESRLVPLSLGLLSFAYSAPVDLMAYLSRIGVMPAYNTIYTALERLALYQGSEVKDFGRDPGIVSFIQCDID
;
A
#
# COMPACT_ATOMS: atom_id res chain seq x y z
N MET A 1 27.41 -43.11 9.57
CA MET A 1 26.92 -42.72 10.91
C MET A 1 26.00 -41.52 10.75
N LEU A 2 24.69 -41.73 10.83
CA LEU A 2 23.65 -40.70 10.66
C LEU A 2 23.21 -40.23 12.06
N GLY A 3 23.70 -39.06 12.48
CA GLY A 3 23.31 -38.43 13.74
C GLY A 3 21.98 -37.68 13.60
N LYS A 4 20.94 -38.18 14.27
CA LYS A 4 19.66 -37.49 14.45
C LYS A 4 19.85 -36.32 15.42
N PHE A 5 19.74 -35.08 14.92
CA PHE A 5 19.58 -33.90 15.78
C PHE A 5 18.11 -33.80 16.23
N ARG A 6 17.89 -33.82 17.55
CA ARG A 6 16.62 -33.45 18.19
C ARG A 6 16.62 -31.92 18.40
N LEU A 7 15.65 -31.24 17.80
CA LEU A 7 15.28 -29.86 18.14
C LEU A 7 14.45 -29.89 19.42
N GLY A 8 14.87 -29.11 20.41
CA GLY A 8 14.16 -28.91 21.67
C GLY A 8 13.00 -27.92 21.52
N ASP A 9 11.93 -28.19 22.27
CA ASP A 9 10.71 -27.41 22.34
C ASP A 9 10.97 -26.00 22.89
N SER A 10 10.55 -24.98 22.14
CA SER A 10 10.57 -23.57 22.55
C SER A 10 9.12 -23.09 22.80
N PRO A 11 8.84 -22.35 23.88
CA PRO A 11 7.47 -21.98 24.24
C PRO A 11 6.89 -20.93 23.29
N ALA A 12 5.63 -21.13 22.90
CA ALA A 12 4.88 -20.26 22.00
C ALA A 12 4.64 -18.86 22.60
N PRO A 13 4.88 -17.77 21.85
CA PRO A 13 4.50 -16.43 22.27
C PRO A 13 3.00 -16.18 22.09
N ALA A 14 2.40 -15.46 23.06
CA ALA A 14 1.00 -15.07 23.06
C ALA A 14 0.66 -14.08 21.92
N PRO A 15 -0.57 -14.12 21.36
CA PRO A 15 -0.97 -13.24 20.28
C PRO A 15 -1.25 -11.82 20.79
N SER A 16 -0.31 -10.90 20.61
CA SER A 16 -0.57 -9.46 20.72
C SER A 16 -1.23 -8.95 19.43
N SER A 17 -2.51 -8.59 19.48
CA SER A 17 -3.23 -7.98 18.36
C SER A 17 -2.72 -6.55 18.08
N PRO A 18 -2.14 -6.25 16.90
CA PRO A 18 -1.58 -4.92 16.60
C PRO A 18 -2.58 -3.96 15.93
N PHE A 19 -3.85 -4.33 15.79
CA PHE A 19 -4.77 -3.57 14.92
C PHE A 19 -5.41 -2.31 15.55
N ALA A 20 -5.33 -2.10 16.87
CA ALA A 20 -6.07 -1.02 17.54
C ALA A 20 -5.45 0.39 17.42
N SER A 21 -4.26 0.56 16.85
CA SER A 21 -3.48 1.82 16.98
C SER A 21 -3.45 2.74 15.74
N LEU A 22 -4.13 2.39 14.65
CA LEU A 22 -3.94 3.08 13.36
C LEU A 22 -4.92 4.23 13.06
N LEU A 23 -5.92 4.51 13.91
CA LEU A 23 -7.01 5.44 13.59
C LEU A 23 -6.93 6.85 14.23
N THR A 24 -5.87 7.20 14.97
CA THR A 24 -5.80 8.49 15.68
C THR A 24 -4.88 9.56 15.05
N SER A 25 -4.31 9.31 13.87
CA SER A 25 -3.52 10.34 13.17
C SER A 25 -4.44 11.32 12.43
N PRO A 26 -4.37 12.64 12.68
CA PRO A 26 -5.06 13.62 11.84
C PRO A 26 -4.57 13.48 10.40
N LEU A 27 -5.50 13.43 9.44
CA LEU A 27 -5.19 13.36 8.01
C LEU A 27 -4.28 14.53 7.63
N PRO A 28 -3.05 14.29 7.15
CA PRO A 28 -2.26 15.36 6.58
C PRO A 28 -2.99 15.78 5.29
N PHE A 29 -3.43 17.04 5.24
CA PHE A 29 -3.72 17.69 3.97
C PHE A 29 -2.50 17.47 3.07
N LEU A 30 -2.71 16.78 1.94
CA LEU A 30 -1.69 16.67 0.89
C LEU A 30 -1.32 18.10 0.48
N PRO A 31 -0.07 18.55 0.68
CA PRO A 31 0.37 19.80 0.06
C PRO A 31 0.31 19.62 -1.47
N PRO A 32 0.00 20.69 -2.23
CA PRO A 32 0.11 20.65 -3.68
C PRO A 32 1.54 20.22 -4.08
N PRO A 33 1.72 19.56 -5.23
CA PRO A 33 3.03 19.08 -5.66
C PRO A 33 4.00 20.26 -5.76
N THR A 34 4.93 20.34 -4.81
CA THR A 34 6.04 21.29 -4.86
C THR A 34 6.91 20.98 -6.07
N PRO A 35 7.35 22.00 -6.83
CA PRO A 35 8.23 21.79 -7.97
C PRO A 35 9.53 21.12 -7.51
N LEU A 36 9.85 19.98 -8.12
CA LEU A 36 11.07 19.22 -7.88
C LEU A 36 12.31 20.11 -8.05
N SER A 37 12.90 20.51 -6.93
CA SER A 37 14.24 21.11 -6.91
C SER A 37 15.26 20.06 -7.34
N LYS A 38 15.79 20.22 -8.55
CA LYS A 38 16.84 19.39 -9.13
C LYS A 38 18.16 19.57 -8.36
N LYS A 39 18.34 18.92 -7.22
CA LYS A 39 19.70 18.63 -6.72
C LYS A 39 20.21 17.38 -7.43
N ARG A 40 20.87 17.63 -8.57
CA ARG A 40 21.63 16.68 -9.37
C ARG A 40 22.80 16.14 -8.55
N THR A 41 22.62 14.99 -7.92
CA THR A 41 23.73 14.16 -7.44
C THR A 41 24.46 13.64 -8.68
N LYS A 42 25.75 13.96 -8.80
CA LYS A 42 26.62 13.41 -9.86
C LYS A 42 26.84 11.92 -9.59
N SER A 43 26.02 11.06 -10.20
CA SER A 43 26.33 9.64 -10.34
C SER A 43 27.29 9.48 -11.53
N ASN A 44 28.42 8.80 -11.30
CA ASN A 44 29.38 8.41 -12.33
C ASN A 44 28.67 7.69 -13.48
N ALA A 45 28.66 8.35 -14.64
CA ALA A 45 28.17 7.81 -15.89
C ALA A 45 29.37 7.26 -16.68
N GLU A 46 29.84 6.09 -16.29
CA GLU A 46 30.73 5.26 -17.10
C GLU A 46 30.05 3.91 -17.29
N ASN A 47 29.25 3.83 -18.36
CA ASN A 47 28.83 2.62 -19.08
C ASN A 47 27.72 3.02 -20.07
N ILE A 48 28.09 3.85 -21.06
CA ILE A 48 27.27 4.09 -22.24
C ILE A 48 27.69 3.04 -23.28
N PRO A 49 26.86 2.06 -23.62
CA PRO A 49 27.13 1.19 -24.76
C PRO A 49 27.06 1.98 -26.08
N PRO A 50 27.78 1.54 -27.14
CA PRO A 50 27.77 2.21 -28.44
C PRO A 50 26.34 2.30 -29.00
N SER A 51 26.05 3.45 -29.61
CA SER A 51 24.74 3.83 -30.15
C SER A 51 24.24 2.86 -31.22
N LEU A 52 23.16 2.14 -30.93
CA LEU A 52 22.31 1.50 -31.92
C LEU A 52 21.45 2.56 -32.63
N ASN A 53 22.04 3.19 -33.65
CA ASN A 53 21.34 4.03 -34.61
C ASN A 53 20.55 3.15 -35.58
N HIS A 54 19.33 2.73 -35.20
CA HIS A 54 18.24 2.41 -36.13
C HIS A 54 16.98 2.07 -35.33
N ILE A 55 16.13 3.07 -35.08
CA ILE A 55 14.74 2.86 -34.69
C ILE A 55 13.88 3.45 -35.82
N PRO A 56 13.01 2.65 -36.47
CA PRO A 56 12.12 3.16 -37.51
C PRO A 56 11.02 4.06 -36.92
N SER A 57 10.69 5.10 -37.68
CA SER A 57 9.71 6.14 -37.34
C SER A 57 8.35 5.58 -36.93
N THR A 58 7.84 6.05 -35.80
CA THR A 58 6.48 5.82 -35.30
C THR A 58 5.41 6.22 -36.32
N PRO A 59 4.32 5.44 -36.45
CA PRO A 59 3.20 5.76 -37.33
C PRO A 59 2.41 6.99 -36.83
N THR A 60 1.91 7.75 -37.79
CA THR A 60 1.11 8.98 -37.63
C THR A 60 -0.22 8.73 -36.88
N PRO A 61 -0.74 9.75 -36.17
CA PRO A 61 -1.94 9.60 -35.35
C PRO A 61 -3.20 9.44 -36.20
N TYR A 62 -4.00 8.42 -35.86
CA TYR A 62 -5.34 8.18 -36.39
C TYR A 62 -6.27 9.38 -36.11
N LYS A 63 -6.89 9.93 -37.16
CA LYS A 63 -7.95 10.95 -37.04
C LYS A 63 -9.17 10.31 -36.38
N ARG A 64 -9.57 10.78 -35.19
CA ARG A 64 -10.84 10.41 -34.55
C ARG A 64 -12.02 10.91 -35.38
N PRO A 65 -13.08 10.10 -35.57
CA PRO A 65 -14.35 10.56 -36.12
C PRO A 65 -14.96 11.64 -35.22
N ARG A 66 -15.42 12.72 -35.85
CA ARG A 66 -16.14 13.82 -35.22
C ARG A 66 -17.51 13.31 -34.77
N VAL A 67 -17.70 13.16 -33.46
CA VAL A 67 -19.00 12.82 -32.86
C VAL A 67 -19.90 14.06 -32.92
N GLU A 68 -21.10 13.90 -33.48
CA GLU A 68 -22.11 14.95 -33.54
C GLU A 68 -22.64 15.31 -32.13
N PRO A 69 -22.93 16.60 -31.88
CA PRO A 69 -23.45 17.05 -30.60
C PRO A 69 -24.87 16.50 -30.37
N LYS A 70 -25.00 15.60 -29.40
CA LYS A 70 -26.32 15.17 -28.90
C LYS A 70 -27.01 16.33 -28.20
N THR A 71 -28.30 16.46 -28.51
CA THR A 71 -29.29 17.39 -27.99
C THR A 71 -29.17 17.58 -26.47
N PRO A 72 -29.23 18.81 -25.93
CA PRO A 72 -29.14 19.04 -24.50
C PRO A 72 -30.31 18.35 -23.79
N LEU A 73 -29.98 17.37 -22.95
CA LEU A 73 -30.91 16.77 -22.00
C LEU A 73 -31.43 17.90 -21.09
N GLN A 74 -32.75 18.13 -21.13
CA GLN A 74 -33.44 18.99 -20.19
C GLN A 74 -33.06 18.57 -18.77
N GLN A 75 -32.35 19.45 -18.07
CA GLN A 75 -32.19 19.35 -16.63
C GLN A 75 -33.59 19.40 -16.02
N VAL A 76 -34.08 18.25 -15.57
CA VAL A 76 -35.25 18.17 -14.70
C VAL A 76 -34.84 18.75 -13.35
N HIS A 77 -34.82 20.07 -13.27
CA HIS A 77 -34.99 20.77 -12.00
C HIS A 77 -36.43 20.51 -11.58
N GLY A 78 -36.67 19.34 -10.96
CA GLY A 78 -37.85 19.16 -10.14
C GLY A 78 -37.88 20.32 -9.17
N ALA A 79 -38.91 21.15 -9.21
CA ALA A 79 -39.13 22.17 -8.21
C ALA A 79 -39.41 21.44 -6.91
N TRP A 80 -38.51 21.53 -5.94
CA TRP A 80 -38.77 21.00 -4.61
C TRP A 80 -39.72 22.03 -4.03
N GLU A 81 -41.03 21.80 -4.19
CA GLU A 81 -42.04 22.69 -3.64
C GLU A 81 -41.73 22.84 -2.15
N THR A 82 -41.40 24.07 -1.77
CA THR A 82 -41.08 24.44 -0.40
C THR A 82 -42.38 24.31 0.37
N ARG A 83 -42.64 23.13 0.96
CA ARG A 83 -43.75 22.92 1.88
C ARG A 83 -43.70 24.04 2.92
N LYS A 84 -44.82 24.76 3.07
CA LYS A 84 -44.92 25.84 4.04
C LYS A 84 -44.59 25.27 5.43
N PRO A 85 -43.74 25.95 6.23
CA PRO A 85 -43.35 25.45 7.55
C PRO A 85 -44.60 25.36 8.45
N THR A 86 -44.97 24.15 8.84
CA THR A 86 -45.98 23.87 9.86
C THR A 86 -45.53 24.45 11.19
N LYS A 87 -46.42 25.07 11.98
CA LYS A 87 -46.06 25.72 13.25
C LYS A 87 -45.55 24.70 14.28
N LEU A 88 -44.45 25.02 14.97
CA LEU A 88 -43.85 24.16 16.01
C LEU A 88 -44.79 23.80 17.16
N SER A 89 -45.77 24.66 17.45
CA SER A 89 -46.74 24.45 18.52
C SER A 89 -47.58 23.19 18.31
N ASP A 90 -47.72 22.76 17.05
CA ASP A 90 -48.51 21.59 16.68
C ASP A 90 -47.63 20.32 16.68
N TYR A 91 -46.31 20.48 16.88
CA TYR A 91 -45.29 19.45 16.76
C TYR A 91 -44.78 18.92 18.10
N VAL A 92 -45.45 19.25 19.23
CA VAL A 92 -45.19 18.64 20.55
C VAL A 92 -46.36 17.72 20.89
N PRO A 93 -46.35 16.46 20.42
CA PRO A 93 -47.47 15.56 20.61
C PRO A 93 -47.23 14.79 21.90
N SER A 94 -48.26 14.78 22.74
CA SER A 94 -48.41 13.84 23.83
C SER A 94 -48.26 12.41 23.29
N SER A 95 -47.11 11.76 23.51
CA SER A 95 -46.89 10.33 23.27
C SER A 95 -47.34 9.81 21.89
N HIS A 96 -46.65 10.20 20.80
CA HIS A 96 -46.84 9.47 19.53
C HIS A 96 -46.23 8.07 19.60
N THR A 97 -47.09 7.06 19.53
CA THR A 97 -46.72 5.70 19.16
C THR A 97 -46.56 5.64 17.64
N PHE A 98 -45.33 5.43 17.17
CA PHE A 98 -45.05 5.14 15.76
C PHE A 98 -45.31 3.65 15.49
N GLU A 99 -46.08 3.34 14.44
CA GLU A 99 -46.46 1.97 14.09
C GLU A 99 -45.33 1.21 13.37
N ASN A 100 -44.50 1.92 12.60
CA ASN A 100 -43.40 1.34 11.84
C ASN A 100 -42.20 2.30 11.69
N ASP A 101 -41.08 1.79 11.19
CA ASP A 101 -39.85 2.57 11.02
C ASP A 101 -39.97 3.64 9.93
N THR A 102 -40.85 3.47 8.93
CA THR A 102 -41.11 4.48 7.91
C THR A 102 -41.70 5.75 8.52
N GLN A 103 -42.72 5.63 9.37
CA GLN A 103 -43.30 6.77 10.08
C GLN A 103 -42.28 7.48 10.98
N ARG A 104 -41.36 6.72 11.61
CA ARG A 104 -40.27 7.29 12.40
C ARG A 104 -39.30 8.10 11.53
N LEU A 105 -38.95 7.57 10.36
CA LEU A 105 -38.06 8.24 9.42
C LEU A 105 -38.70 9.51 8.85
N GLU A 106 -39.97 9.48 8.46
CA GLU A 106 -40.72 10.64 7.99
C GLU A 106 -40.75 11.76 9.05
N PHE A 107 -41.06 11.41 10.31
CA PHE A 107 -41.02 12.37 11.41
C PHE A 107 -39.63 13.00 11.61
N ILE A 108 -38.56 12.20 11.52
CA ILE A 108 -37.19 12.71 11.63
C ILE A 108 -36.86 13.65 10.45
N PHE A 109 -37.24 13.30 9.23
CA PHE A 109 -37.00 14.13 8.05
C PHE A 109 -37.77 15.45 8.11
N ASP A 110 -39.04 15.41 8.53
CA ASP A 110 -39.83 16.62 8.75
C ASP A 110 -39.21 17.50 9.84
N ALA A 111 -38.70 16.93 10.94
CA ALA A 111 -38.01 17.68 11.99
C ALA A 111 -36.71 18.34 11.49
N ILE A 112 -35.92 17.65 10.66
CA ILE A 112 -34.72 18.20 10.02
C ILE A 112 -35.10 19.35 9.08
N GLN A 113 -36.15 19.18 8.29
CA GLN A 113 -36.64 20.21 7.38
C GLN A 113 -37.22 21.40 8.15
N TYR A 114 -37.90 21.16 9.27
CA TYR A 114 -38.49 22.18 10.13
C TYR A 114 -37.43 23.17 10.65
N VAL A 115 -36.24 22.68 11.01
CA VAL A 115 -35.10 23.55 11.41
C VAL A 115 -34.33 24.16 10.24
N GLY A 116 -34.84 24.01 9.01
CA GLY A 116 -34.24 24.56 7.80
C GLY A 116 -32.97 23.84 7.36
N TRP A 117 -32.75 22.59 7.77
CA TRP A 117 -31.59 21.81 7.36
C TRP A 117 -31.95 20.82 6.24
N SER A 118 -30.99 20.54 5.38
CA SER A 118 -31.03 19.34 4.54
C SER A 118 -30.52 18.13 5.32
N PHE A 119 -30.86 16.91 4.87
CA PHE A 119 -30.31 15.68 5.46
C PHE A 119 -28.77 15.67 5.46
N GLY A 120 -28.14 16.10 4.37
CA GLY A 120 -26.68 16.22 4.28
C GLY A 120 -26.10 17.25 5.26
N GLN A 121 -26.76 18.38 5.45
CA GLN A 121 -26.34 19.40 6.42
C GLN A 121 -26.48 18.91 7.86
N PHE A 122 -27.56 18.18 8.17
CA PHE A 122 -27.74 17.52 9.47
C PHE A 122 -26.60 16.54 9.73
N LEU A 123 -26.33 15.60 8.80
CA LEU A 123 -25.26 14.61 8.94
C LEU A 123 -23.88 15.26 9.10
N HIS A 124 -23.58 16.27 8.29
CA HIS A 124 -22.33 17.02 8.38
C HIS A 124 -22.18 17.68 9.75
N THR A 125 -23.21 18.40 10.20
CA THR A 125 -23.19 19.13 11.48
C THR A 125 -23.11 18.17 12.67
N ALA A 126 -23.85 17.06 12.63
CA ALA A 126 -23.79 16.00 13.63
C ALA A 126 -22.41 15.35 13.74
N SER A 127 -21.67 15.29 12.62
CA SER A 127 -20.35 14.63 12.52
C SER A 127 -19.16 15.56 12.78
N LEU A 128 -19.35 16.89 12.78
CA LEU A 128 -18.28 17.88 12.94
C LEU A 128 -17.49 17.68 14.24
N ASN A 129 -16.17 17.55 14.15
CA ASN A 129 -15.30 17.42 15.31
C ASN A 129 -15.24 18.77 16.07
N PRO A 130 -15.63 18.82 17.36
CA PRO A 130 -15.71 20.07 18.13
C PRO A 130 -14.35 20.78 18.24
N LYS A 131 -13.23 20.04 18.15
CA LYS A 131 -11.88 20.63 18.16
C LYS A 131 -11.61 21.56 16.98
N ARG A 132 -12.31 21.37 15.86
CA ARG A 132 -12.11 22.18 14.65
C ARG A 132 -12.97 23.44 14.66
N THR A 133 -14.15 23.40 15.27
CA THR A 133 -15.10 24.52 15.29
C THR A 133 -14.95 25.40 16.53
N GLY A 134 -14.30 24.90 17.59
CA GLY A 134 -14.24 25.57 18.89
C GLY A 134 -15.55 25.51 19.67
N GLN A 135 -16.62 24.97 19.08
CA GLN A 135 -17.90 24.75 19.74
C GLN A 135 -17.94 23.34 20.32
N GLY A 136 -18.13 23.23 21.64
CA GLY A 136 -18.32 21.94 22.31
C GLY A 136 -19.62 21.26 21.86
N ARG A 137 -19.62 19.92 21.82
CA ARG A 137 -20.86 19.14 21.67
C ARG A 137 -21.56 19.06 23.04
N THR A 138 -22.89 19.02 23.04
CA THR A 138 -23.64 18.70 24.27
C THR A 138 -23.28 17.28 24.73
N SER A 139 -23.39 17.01 26.03
CA SER A 139 -23.08 15.68 26.59
C SER A 139 -23.88 14.57 25.90
N GLN A 140 -25.17 14.82 25.65
CA GLN A 140 -26.06 13.89 24.96
C GLN A 140 -25.61 13.65 23.52
N HIS A 141 -25.29 14.69 22.75
CA HIS A 141 -24.81 14.55 21.37
C HIS A 141 -23.50 13.75 21.32
N ALA A 142 -22.55 14.06 22.20
CA ALA A 142 -21.29 13.33 22.28
C ALA A 142 -21.50 11.85 22.61
N GLN A 143 -22.38 11.54 23.56
CA GLN A 143 -22.71 10.17 23.94
C GLN A 143 -23.34 9.39 22.77
N THR A 144 -24.36 9.96 22.12
CA THR A 144 -25.05 9.32 20.98
C THR A 144 -24.09 9.05 19.82
N VAL A 145 -23.36 10.06 19.36
CA VAL A 145 -22.42 9.90 18.23
C VAL A 145 -21.28 8.96 18.60
N SER A 146 -20.77 9.00 19.83
CA SER A 146 -19.71 8.09 20.26
C SER A 146 -20.19 6.64 20.34
N ARG A 147 -21.43 6.39 20.77
CA ARG A 147 -22.00 5.04 20.84
C ARG A 147 -22.12 4.44 19.44
N PHE A 148 -22.66 5.20 18.49
CA PHE A 148 -22.77 4.81 17.09
C PHE A 148 -21.41 4.54 16.45
N LEU A 149 -20.46 5.48 16.56
CA LEU A 149 -19.13 5.33 15.95
C LEU A 149 -18.28 4.20 16.58
N ARG A 150 -18.64 3.73 17.78
CA ARG A 150 -18.02 2.55 18.42
C ARG A 150 -18.73 1.24 18.07
N GLY A 151 -19.82 1.26 17.31
CA GLY A 151 -20.61 0.08 16.99
C GLY A 151 -21.34 -0.52 18.20
N GLN A 152 -21.75 0.31 19.16
CA GLN A 152 -22.49 -0.11 20.35
C GLN A 152 -24.02 0.05 20.22
N ASP A 153 -24.48 0.36 19.00
CA ASP A 153 -25.89 0.40 18.63
C ASP A 153 -26.27 -0.87 17.86
N ASN A 154 -27.55 -1.01 17.53
CA ASN A 154 -28.06 -2.17 16.77
C ASN A 154 -27.50 -2.24 15.34
N HIS A 155 -26.97 -1.13 14.83
CA HIS A 155 -26.39 -1.02 13.51
C HIS A 155 -25.02 -0.38 13.58
N THR A 156 -24.04 -0.95 12.86
CA THR A 156 -22.70 -0.39 12.79
C THR A 156 -22.61 0.73 11.74
N PRO A 157 -21.65 1.66 11.87
CA PRO A 157 -21.42 2.67 10.82
C PRO A 157 -21.12 2.06 9.45
N MET A 158 -20.48 0.89 9.42
CA MET A 158 -20.14 0.22 8.16
C MET A 158 -21.36 -0.41 7.49
N GLU A 159 -22.32 -0.94 8.24
CA GLU A 159 -23.61 -1.39 7.67
C GLU A 159 -24.35 -0.23 6.99
N VAL A 160 -24.38 0.95 7.61
CA VAL A 160 -25.01 2.14 7.01
C VAL A 160 -24.31 2.54 5.71
N VAL A 161 -22.97 2.54 5.70
CA VAL A 161 -22.17 2.84 4.49
C VAL A 161 -22.40 1.80 3.40
N GLU A 162 -22.51 0.51 3.75
CA GLU A 162 -22.84 -0.57 2.82
C GLU A 162 -24.23 -0.39 2.22
N LEU A 163 -25.25 -0.07 3.03
CA LEU A 163 -26.60 0.23 2.55
C LEU A 163 -26.62 1.43 1.60
N TRP A 164 -25.88 2.50 1.89
CA TRP A 164 -25.73 3.64 0.97
C TRP A 164 -25.04 3.24 -0.33
N TYR A 165 -24.03 2.38 -0.25
CA TYR A 165 -23.29 1.89 -1.41
C TYR A 165 -24.14 0.97 -2.29
N LEU A 166 -25.01 0.14 -1.71
CA LEU A 166 -25.88 -0.78 -2.44
C LEU A 166 -27.19 -0.13 -2.94
N SER A 167 -27.64 0.96 -2.30
CA SER A 167 -28.90 1.65 -2.65
C SER A 167 -29.01 1.98 -4.14
N SER A 168 -30.19 1.78 -4.72
CA SER A 168 -30.52 2.17 -6.09
C SER A 168 -30.36 3.67 -6.33
N ASP A 169 -30.57 4.48 -5.30
CA ASP A 169 -30.55 5.95 -5.40
C ASP A 169 -29.15 6.50 -5.65
N THR A 170 -28.12 5.68 -5.43
CA THR A 170 -26.72 6.04 -5.69
C THR A 170 -26.24 5.58 -7.08
N ARG A 171 -27.12 5.03 -7.92
CA ARG A 171 -26.81 4.67 -9.33
C ARG A 171 -26.70 5.93 -10.21
N LEU A 172 -25.73 5.95 -11.11
CA LEU A 172 -25.35 7.14 -11.90
C LEU A 172 -26.18 7.39 -13.16
N GLY A 173 -27.26 6.64 -13.39
CA GLY A 173 -28.18 6.89 -14.50
C GLY A 173 -27.56 6.74 -15.90
N GLY A 174 -26.53 5.89 -16.07
CA GLY A 174 -25.87 5.67 -17.36
C GLY A 174 -24.86 6.75 -17.77
N ASP A 175 -24.45 7.61 -16.83
CA ASP A 175 -23.40 8.60 -17.03
C ASP A 175 -22.01 7.94 -16.91
N GLU A 176 -21.49 7.43 -18.04
CA GLU A 176 -20.19 6.74 -18.13
C GLU A 176 -19.05 7.58 -17.52
N GLU A 177 -19.05 8.90 -17.70
CA GLU A 177 -17.99 9.78 -17.17
C GLU A 177 -17.92 9.75 -15.63
N LYS A 178 -19.06 9.55 -14.96
CA LYS A 178 -19.10 9.44 -13.50
C LYS A 178 -18.72 8.05 -13.01
N GLU A 179 -18.98 7.01 -13.81
CA GLU A 179 -18.54 5.65 -13.52
C GLU A 179 -17.02 5.53 -13.62
N ASP A 180 -16.41 6.23 -14.59
CA ASP A 180 -14.95 6.33 -14.74
C ASP A 180 -14.26 6.97 -13.53
N MET A 181 -14.99 7.70 -12.67
CA MET A 181 -14.45 8.25 -11.43
C MET A 181 -14.40 7.23 -10.29
N MET A 182 -14.98 6.03 -10.43
CA MET A 182 -14.86 4.99 -9.41
C MET A 182 -13.41 4.55 -9.26
N TYR A 183 -12.97 4.37 -8.01
CA TYR A 183 -11.59 3.98 -7.68
C TYR A 183 -10.50 4.94 -8.20
N SER A 184 -10.85 6.22 -8.44
CA SER A 184 -9.89 7.22 -8.91
C SER A 184 -8.77 7.44 -7.90
N LEU A 185 -7.53 7.31 -8.35
CA LEU A 185 -6.33 7.65 -7.58
C LEU A 185 -5.90 9.11 -7.76
N CYS A 186 -6.38 9.76 -8.82
CA CYS A 186 -5.89 11.07 -9.25
C CYS A 186 -6.77 12.22 -8.76
N ILE A 187 -8.10 12.03 -8.75
CA ILE A 187 -9.05 13.06 -8.32
C ILE A 187 -9.29 12.89 -6.82
N PRO A 188 -9.01 13.88 -5.96
CA PRO A 188 -9.27 13.77 -4.52
C PRO A 188 -10.72 13.40 -4.26
N TYR A 189 -10.96 12.37 -3.45
CA TYR A 189 -12.32 11.82 -3.23
C TYR A 189 -13.35 12.86 -2.75
N ILE A 190 -12.91 13.91 -2.05
CA ILE A 190 -13.76 15.01 -1.56
C ILE A 190 -14.34 15.85 -2.71
N GLN A 191 -13.67 15.89 -3.87
CA GLN A 191 -14.12 16.63 -5.06
C GLN A 191 -15.13 15.84 -5.91
N ILE A 192 -15.25 14.54 -5.65
CA ILE A 192 -16.16 13.66 -6.38
C ILE A 192 -17.54 13.77 -5.75
N LYS A 193 -18.50 14.35 -6.46
CA LYS A 193 -19.85 14.61 -5.92
C LYS A 193 -20.68 13.34 -5.72
N PRO A 194 -20.74 12.39 -6.67
CA PRO A 194 -21.56 11.21 -6.49
C PRO A 194 -20.98 10.26 -5.43
N PHE A 195 -21.83 9.79 -4.51
CA PHE A 195 -21.40 9.05 -3.33
C PHE A 195 -20.58 7.78 -3.65
N ARG A 196 -21.03 6.92 -4.56
CA ARG A 196 -20.35 5.65 -4.91
C ARG A 196 -18.93 5.88 -5.48
N PRO A 197 -18.74 6.71 -6.52
CA PRO A 197 -17.40 7.12 -6.96
C PRO A 197 -16.54 7.76 -5.87
N ALA A 198 -17.12 8.62 -5.02
CA ALA A 198 -16.38 9.26 -3.94
C ALA A 198 -15.90 8.23 -2.90
N LEU A 199 -16.77 7.32 -2.47
CA LEU A 199 -16.45 6.30 -1.47
C LEU A 199 -15.43 5.28 -1.98
N SER A 200 -15.58 4.79 -3.20
CA SER A 200 -14.62 3.85 -3.81
C SER A 200 -13.25 4.49 -4.02
N SER A 201 -13.20 5.74 -4.46
CA SER A 201 -11.97 6.53 -4.56
C SER A 201 -11.34 6.80 -3.19
N PHE A 202 -12.14 7.12 -2.18
CA PHE A 202 -11.67 7.26 -0.80
C PHE A 202 -10.95 6.01 -0.33
N ALA A 203 -11.55 4.83 -0.52
CA ALA A 203 -10.96 3.56 -0.11
C ALA A 203 -9.61 3.30 -0.80
N VAL A 204 -9.55 3.44 -2.12
CA VAL A 204 -8.33 3.16 -2.90
C VAL A 204 -7.23 4.18 -2.63
N GLN A 205 -7.55 5.46 -2.50
CA GLN A 205 -6.57 6.49 -2.11
C GLN A 205 -5.99 6.23 -0.72
N PHE A 206 -6.82 5.78 0.23
CA PHE A 206 -6.36 5.45 1.58
C PHE A 206 -5.44 4.22 1.59
N CYS A 207 -5.82 3.16 0.85
CA CYS A 207 -4.98 1.98 0.65
C CYS A 207 -3.63 2.34 0.01
N ALA A 208 -3.64 3.19 -1.02
CA ALA A 208 -2.41 3.66 -1.66
C ALA A 208 -1.48 4.39 -0.67
N GLN A 209 -2.03 5.29 0.16
CA GLN A 209 -1.25 5.96 1.21
C GLN A 209 -0.68 4.97 2.24
N LYS A 210 -1.44 3.94 2.60
CA LYS A 210 -0.99 2.90 3.54
C LYS A 210 0.16 2.08 2.94
N ILE A 211 0.02 1.61 1.70
CA ILE A 211 1.07 0.88 0.96
C ILE A 211 2.33 1.74 0.84
N GLU A 212 2.19 3.03 0.58
CA GLU A 212 3.36 3.92 0.50
C GLU A 212 4.09 4.05 1.85
N LYS A 213 3.34 4.13 2.95
CA LYS A 213 3.91 4.14 4.31
C LYS A 213 4.62 2.83 4.63
N GLU A 214 4.04 1.70 4.29
CA GLU A 214 4.66 0.37 4.44
C GLU A 214 5.97 0.27 3.66
N ALA A 215 5.98 0.73 2.39
CA ALA A 215 7.19 0.73 1.57
C ALA A 215 8.29 1.60 2.19
N ARG A 216 7.95 2.76 2.77
CA ARG A 216 8.91 3.61 3.52
C ARG A 216 9.49 2.91 4.75
N VAL A 217 8.71 2.08 5.43
CA VAL A 217 9.17 1.28 6.58
C VAL A 217 10.10 0.17 6.10
N ALA A 218 9.70 -0.57 5.07
CA ALA A 218 10.46 -1.68 4.51
C ALA A 218 11.84 -1.28 3.97
N VAL A 219 11.99 -0.06 3.43
CA VAL A 219 13.31 0.43 2.97
C VAL A 219 14.21 1.00 4.06
N LYS A 220 13.79 1.02 5.33
CA LYS A 220 14.69 1.44 6.42
C LYS A 220 15.81 0.42 6.58
N SER A 221 17.00 0.87 6.96
CA SER A 221 18.13 -0.03 7.14
C SER A 221 17.90 -1.07 8.25
N SER A 222 17.07 -0.75 9.24
CA SER A 222 16.65 -1.65 10.32
C SER A 222 15.66 -2.73 9.91
N SER A 223 15.13 -2.74 8.68
CA SER A 223 14.17 -3.77 8.27
C SER A 223 14.83 -5.12 8.01
N GLY A 224 16.14 -5.15 7.75
CA GLY A 224 16.86 -6.37 7.40
C GLY A 224 16.88 -6.71 5.91
N LEU A 225 16.27 -5.89 5.04
CA LEU A 225 16.38 -6.03 3.58
C LEU A 225 17.65 -5.39 2.99
N HIS A 226 18.43 -4.72 3.83
CA HIS A 226 19.62 -3.98 3.41
C HIS A 226 20.82 -4.91 3.27
N ALA A 227 21.51 -4.79 2.15
CA ALA A 227 22.76 -5.49 1.89
C ALA A 227 23.80 -4.47 1.43
N THR A 228 24.73 -4.07 2.30
CA THR A 228 25.69 -3.03 1.96
C THR A 228 27.08 -3.58 1.69
N VAL A 229 27.59 -3.24 0.52
CA VAL A 229 28.98 -3.46 0.15
C VAL A 229 29.79 -2.23 0.58
N LYS A 230 29.62 -1.71 1.80
CA LYS A 230 30.46 -0.61 2.36
C LYS A 230 31.18 -1.07 3.64
N LYS A 231 32.49 -0.80 3.76
CA LYS A 231 33.35 -1.32 4.85
C LYS A 231 32.84 -0.90 6.24
N GLN A 232 32.29 0.32 6.31
CA GLN A 232 31.74 0.93 7.53
C GLN A 232 30.20 0.86 7.59
N GLY A 233 29.57 0.06 6.72
CA GLY A 233 28.13 -0.09 6.73
C GLY A 233 27.64 -0.88 7.94
N ARG A 234 26.48 -0.51 8.49
CA ARG A 234 25.86 -1.20 9.64
C ARG A 234 25.45 -2.64 9.32
N TYR A 235 25.07 -2.91 8.08
CA TYR A 235 24.56 -4.21 7.62
C TYR A 235 25.55 -4.81 6.63
N LYS A 236 26.69 -5.27 7.16
CA LYS A 236 27.74 -5.90 6.36
C LYS A 236 27.17 -7.14 5.67
N LEU A 237 27.49 -7.26 4.39
CA LEU A 237 27.14 -8.44 3.60
C LEU A 237 28.02 -9.61 4.03
N GLU A 238 27.40 -10.70 4.48
CA GLU A 238 28.06 -11.94 4.89
C GLU A 238 27.42 -13.13 4.17
N TRP A 239 28.16 -14.24 4.02
CA TRP A 239 27.65 -15.44 3.34
C TRP A 239 26.40 -16.01 4.00
N LYS A 240 26.28 -15.91 5.33
CA LYS A 240 25.08 -16.36 6.06
C LYS A 240 23.80 -15.60 5.68
N ASN A 241 23.93 -14.42 5.08
CA ASN A 241 22.78 -13.64 4.61
C ASN A 241 22.36 -14.00 3.19
N VAL A 242 23.21 -14.71 2.44
CA VAL A 242 23.00 -15.08 1.03
C VAL A 242 23.05 -16.60 0.88
N GLY A 243 21.89 -17.22 0.77
CA GLY A 243 21.75 -18.67 0.64
C GLY A 243 20.31 -19.10 0.39
N LEU A 244 20.04 -20.39 0.60
CA LEU A 244 18.72 -20.99 0.35
C LEU A 244 17.61 -20.36 1.22
N SER A 245 17.93 -19.95 2.44
CA SER A 245 16.98 -19.33 3.38
C SER A 245 16.76 -17.83 3.15
N THR A 246 17.52 -17.18 2.25
CA THR A 246 17.43 -15.72 2.05
C THR A 246 16.04 -15.29 1.61
N ILE A 247 15.39 -16.07 0.73
CA ILE A 247 14.05 -15.72 0.24
C ILE A 247 13.00 -15.86 1.33
N GLU A 248 13.04 -16.93 2.13
CA GLU A 248 12.13 -17.15 3.26
C GLU A 248 12.28 -16.05 4.32
N TYR A 249 13.52 -15.68 4.64
CA TYR A 249 13.80 -14.56 5.54
C TYR A 249 13.25 -13.24 5.00
N CYS A 250 13.52 -12.92 3.72
CA CYS A 250 13.00 -11.70 3.11
C CYS A 250 11.47 -11.69 3.03
N GLN A 251 10.85 -12.84 2.76
CA GLN A 251 9.40 -13.00 2.78
C GLN A 251 8.83 -12.63 4.14
N GLN A 252 9.41 -13.13 5.23
CA GLN A 252 8.94 -12.79 6.58
C GLN A 252 9.06 -11.28 6.87
N VAL A 253 10.21 -10.68 6.51
CA VAL A 253 10.41 -9.23 6.66
C VAL A 253 9.38 -8.43 5.86
N LEU A 254 9.03 -8.88 4.66
CA LEU A 254 7.99 -8.24 3.84
C LEU A 254 6.59 -8.42 4.44
N LEU A 255 6.25 -9.58 4.99
CA LEU A 255 4.97 -9.78 5.69
C LEU A 255 4.83 -8.83 6.89
N ASP A 256 5.93 -8.60 7.62
CA ASP A 256 5.94 -7.72 8.79
C ASP A 256 5.88 -6.24 8.38
N CYS A 257 6.60 -5.84 7.33
CA CYS A 257 6.71 -4.43 6.91
C CYS A 257 5.63 -3.98 5.92
N LEU A 258 5.10 -4.90 5.09
CA LEU A 258 4.23 -4.66 3.94
C LEU A 258 2.97 -5.57 3.96
N PRO A 259 2.25 -5.71 5.08
CA PRO A 259 1.14 -6.67 5.16
C PRO A 259 0.04 -6.39 4.13
N VAL A 260 -0.31 -5.12 3.88
CA VAL A 260 -1.36 -4.78 2.89
C VAL A 260 -0.87 -5.02 1.47
N ALA A 261 0.33 -4.53 1.14
CA ALA A 261 0.88 -4.71 -0.20
C ALA A 261 1.11 -6.19 -0.54
N TYR A 262 1.63 -6.98 0.41
CA TYR A 262 1.85 -8.41 0.24
C TYR A 262 0.55 -9.15 -0.02
N HIS A 263 -0.50 -8.87 0.76
CA HIS A 263 -1.81 -9.49 0.56
C HIS A 263 -2.39 -9.19 -0.83
N LEU A 264 -2.31 -7.94 -1.30
CA LEU A 264 -2.79 -7.56 -2.63
C LEU A 264 -2.00 -8.25 -3.75
N PHE A 265 -0.68 -8.35 -3.63
CA PHE A 265 0.15 -9.07 -4.61
C PHE A 265 -0.15 -10.56 -4.62
N MET A 266 -0.40 -11.17 -3.47
CA MET A 266 -0.83 -12.57 -3.38
C MET A 266 -2.18 -12.80 -4.08
N GLN A 267 -3.14 -11.89 -3.92
CA GLN A 267 -4.41 -11.96 -4.65
C GLN A 267 -4.22 -11.88 -6.17
N ILE A 268 -3.29 -11.05 -6.65
CA ILE A 268 -2.96 -10.94 -8.08
C ILE A 268 -2.25 -12.21 -8.58
N ALA A 269 -1.32 -12.75 -7.81
CA ALA A 269 -0.59 -13.97 -8.16
C ALA A 269 -1.51 -15.21 -8.17
N GLY A 270 -2.63 -15.15 -7.46
CA GLY A 270 -3.61 -16.21 -7.36
C GLY A 270 -3.27 -17.26 -6.30
N ASN A 271 -4.19 -18.19 -6.08
CA ASN A 271 -4.03 -19.26 -5.10
C ASN A 271 -2.86 -20.18 -5.46
N GLU A 272 -2.17 -20.66 -4.44
CA GLU A 272 -1.08 -21.63 -4.62
C GLU A 272 -1.63 -22.92 -5.24
N SER A 273 -1.00 -23.39 -6.32
CA SER A 273 -1.27 -24.69 -6.91
C SER A 273 0.03 -25.47 -7.03
N PRO A 274 0.02 -26.80 -6.80
CA PRO A 274 1.25 -27.60 -6.81
C PRO A 274 1.94 -27.65 -8.17
N THR A 275 1.19 -27.36 -9.25
CA THR A 275 1.69 -27.34 -10.63
C THR A 275 2.22 -25.98 -11.06
N ARG A 276 2.00 -24.91 -10.28
CA ARG A 276 2.43 -23.54 -10.62
C ARG A 276 3.58 -23.11 -9.73
N ARG A 277 4.25 -22.03 -10.14
CA ARG A 277 5.27 -21.38 -9.31
C ARG A 277 4.62 -20.88 -8.01
N PRO A 278 5.25 -21.04 -6.84
CA PRO A 278 4.68 -20.57 -5.59
C PRO A 278 4.41 -19.05 -5.61
N SER A 279 3.16 -18.65 -5.39
CA SER A 279 2.72 -17.24 -5.41
C SER A 279 3.49 -16.38 -4.40
N SER A 280 3.83 -16.97 -3.25
CA SER A 280 4.64 -16.36 -2.18
C SER A 280 6.05 -15.97 -2.65
N LEU A 281 6.73 -16.85 -3.40
CA LEU A 281 8.06 -16.56 -3.96
C LEU A 281 8.00 -15.46 -5.03
N VAL A 282 7.01 -15.54 -5.93
CA VAL A 282 6.80 -14.53 -6.99
C VAL A 282 6.52 -13.17 -6.38
N THR A 283 5.65 -13.11 -5.37
CA THR A 283 5.30 -11.88 -4.64
C THR A 283 6.50 -11.30 -3.91
N THR A 284 7.26 -12.15 -3.20
CA THR A 284 8.48 -11.75 -2.47
C THR A 284 9.51 -11.14 -3.42
N HIS A 285 9.73 -11.76 -4.58
CA HIS A 285 10.63 -11.23 -5.60
C HIS A 285 10.12 -9.90 -6.17
N ALA A 286 8.86 -9.82 -6.58
CA ALA A 286 8.27 -8.61 -7.16
C ALA A 286 8.33 -7.41 -6.21
N LEU A 287 7.93 -7.60 -4.94
CA LEU A 287 7.99 -6.56 -3.93
C LEU A 287 9.44 -6.16 -3.61
N SER A 288 10.36 -7.12 -3.52
CA SER A 288 11.78 -6.83 -3.27
C SER A 288 12.38 -5.97 -4.39
N SER A 289 12.06 -6.27 -5.66
CA SER A 289 12.51 -5.46 -6.80
C SER A 289 11.93 -4.04 -6.74
N LEU A 290 10.64 -3.88 -6.41
CA LEU A 290 10.04 -2.55 -6.23
C LEU A 290 10.71 -1.77 -5.09
N LEU A 291 10.99 -2.40 -3.95
CA LEU A 291 11.70 -1.75 -2.86
C LEU A 291 13.13 -1.37 -3.23
N PHE A 292 13.81 -2.17 -4.04
CA PHE A 292 15.14 -1.85 -4.55
C PHE A 292 15.13 -0.62 -5.46
N THR A 293 14.12 -0.46 -6.33
CA THR A 293 13.99 0.78 -7.12
C THR A 293 13.81 2.03 -6.25
N ARG A 294 13.21 1.87 -5.06
CA ARG A 294 13.05 2.96 -4.08
C ARG A 294 14.33 3.23 -3.28
N SER A 295 15.16 2.21 -3.05
CA SER A 295 16.38 2.29 -2.26
C SER A 295 17.42 1.28 -2.74
N ASN A 296 18.53 1.79 -3.29
CA ASN A 296 19.64 0.98 -3.79
C ASN A 296 20.30 0.09 -2.73
N GLU A 297 20.09 0.36 -1.44
CA GLU A 297 20.64 -0.45 -0.35
C GLU A 297 19.67 -1.59 0.05
N SER A 298 18.36 -1.47 -0.24
CA SER A 298 17.33 -2.50 -0.01
C SER A 298 17.38 -3.59 -1.08
N ARG A 299 18.54 -4.22 -1.23
CA ARG A 299 18.88 -5.05 -2.39
C ARG A 299 19.18 -6.50 -2.07
N LEU A 300 18.82 -7.02 -0.89
CA LEU A 300 19.23 -8.38 -0.50
C LEU A 300 18.78 -9.46 -1.51
N VAL A 301 17.51 -9.47 -1.91
CA VAL A 301 17.00 -10.39 -2.94
C VAL A 301 17.57 -10.07 -4.33
N PRO A 302 17.53 -8.81 -4.84
CA PRO A 302 18.17 -8.46 -6.11
C PRO A 302 19.66 -8.82 -6.20
N LEU A 303 20.41 -8.64 -5.11
CA LEU A 303 21.83 -8.98 -5.04
C LEU A 303 22.02 -10.50 -5.11
N SER A 304 21.20 -11.28 -4.41
CA SER A 304 21.23 -12.75 -4.48
C SER A 304 21.01 -13.24 -5.92
N LEU A 305 20.06 -12.64 -6.64
CA LEU A 305 19.82 -12.94 -8.05
C LEU A 305 20.99 -12.52 -8.95
N GLY A 306 21.62 -11.37 -8.67
CA GLY A 306 22.80 -10.90 -9.38
C GLY A 306 24.01 -11.82 -9.19
N LEU A 307 24.25 -12.29 -7.96
CA LEU A 307 25.30 -13.27 -7.63
C LEU A 307 25.06 -14.59 -8.34
N LEU A 308 23.82 -15.08 -8.35
CA LEU A 308 23.44 -16.29 -9.08
C LEU A 308 23.69 -16.15 -10.58
N SER A 309 23.30 -15.01 -11.16
CA SER A 309 23.50 -14.72 -12.59
C SER A 309 24.98 -14.67 -12.95
N PHE A 310 25.80 -14.06 -12.08
CA PHE A 310 27.26 -14.05 -12.23
C PHE A 310 27.84 -15.46 -12.17
N ALA A 311 27.41 -16.30 -11.22
CA ALA A 311 27.87 -17.67 -11.09
C ALA A 311 27.57 -18.53 -12.33
N TYR A 312 26.43 -18.28 -12.99
CA TYR A 312 26.08 -18.92 -14.26
C TYR A 312 26.71 -18.27 -15.50
N SER A 313 27.66 -17.34 -15.32
CA SER A 313 28.30 -16.61 -16.43
C SER A 313 27.29 -15.95 -17.38
N ALA A 314 26.21 -15.40 -16.83
CA ALA A 314 25.20 -14.71 -17.62
C ALA A 314 25.86 -13.59 -18.46
N PRO A 315 25.45 -13.39 -19.72
CA PRO A 315 26.02 -12.34 -20.56
C PRO A 315 25.91 -10.96 -19.90
N VAL A 316 26.98 -10.16 -20.01
CA VAL A 316 27.05 -8.82 -19.39
C VAL A 316 25.89 -7.94 -19.86
N ASP A 317 25.50 -8.04 -21.13
CA ASP A 317 24.36 -7.28 -21.69
C ASP A 317 23.03 -7.65 -21.03
N LEU A 318 22.81 -8.94 -20.72
CA LEU A 318 21.63 -9.40 -19.99
C LEU A 318 21.62 -8.85 -18.57
N MET A 319 22.76 -8.93 -17.87
CA MET A 319 22.89 -8.38 -16.51
C MET A 319 22.70 -6.86 -16.51
N ALA A 320 23.22 -6.15 -17.52
CA ALA A 320 23.01 -4.72 -17.68
C ALA A 320 21.53 -4.38 -17.92
N TYR A 321 20.82 -5.15 -18.74
CA TYR A 321 19.38 -5.02 -18.94
C TYR A 321 18.60 -5.25 -17.64
N LEU A 322 18.85 -6.36 -16.94
CA LEU A 322 18.19 -6.71 -15.68
C LEU A 322 18.46 -5.68 -14.58
N SER A 323 19.65 -5.06 -14.59
CA SER A 323 19.95 -3.96 -13.68
C SER A 323 19.14 -2.71 -13.97
N ARG A 324 18.96 -2.34 -15.24
CA ARG A 324 18.17 -1.15 -15.64
C ARG A 324 16.70 -1.24 -15.23
N ILE A 325 16.12 -2.44 -15.26
CA ILE A 325 14.73 -2.66 -14.84
C ILE A 325 14.60 -2.95 -13.33
N GLY A 326 15.67 -2.83 -12.56
CA GLY A 326 15.65 -2.99 -11.10
C GLY A 326 15.48 -4.43 -10.62
N VAL A 327 15.83 -5.43 -11.44
CA VAL A 327 15.77 -6.85 -11.05
C VAL A 327 17.03 -7.28 -10.28
N MET A 328 18.19 -6.68 -10.58
CA MET A 328 19.45 -6.93 -9.87
C MET A 328 20.32 -5.66 -9.79
N PRO A 329 21.34 -5.62 -8.92
CA PRO A 329 22.34 -4.54 -8.94
C PRO A 329 23.18 -4.56 -10.22
N ALA A 330 23.90 -3.46 -10.48
CA ALA A 330 24.82 -3.38 -11.59
C ALA A 330 25.97 -4.40 -11.46
N TYR A 331 26.53 -4.86 -12.58
CA TYR A 331 27.62 -5.84 -12.63
C TYR A 331 28.78 -5.49 -11.69
N ASN A 332 29.29 -4.25 -11.72
CA ASN A 332 30.38 -3.81 -10.83
C ASN A 332 30.00 -3.90 -9.34
N THR A 333 28.73 -3.70 -8.99
CA THR A 333 28.25 -3.87 -7.61
C THR A 333 28.28 -5.34 -7.20
N ILE A 334 27.88 -6.24 -8.11
CA ILE A 334 27.92 -7.69 -7.90
C ILE A 334 29.37 -8.17 -7.74
N TYR A 335 30.27 -7.72 -8.62
CA TYR A 335 31.70 -8.02 -8.53
C TYR A 335 32.29 -7.57 -7.19
N THR A 336 32.03 -6.31 -6.79
CA THR A 336 32.52 -5.79 -5.49
C THR A 336 31.91 -6.58 -4.32
N ALA A 337 30.66 -7.04 -4.43
CA ALA A 337 30.03 -7.88 -3.41
C ALA A 337 30.75 -9.22 -3.28
N LEU A 338 31.07 -9.88 -4.40
CA LEU A 338 31.81 -11.14 -4.45
C LEU A 338 33.21 -11.02 -3.86
N GLU A 339 33.96 -9.99 -4.25
CA GLU A 339 35.29 -9.72 -3.70
C GLU A 339 35.26 -9.64 -2.17
N ARG A 340 34.23 -8.97 -1.62
CA ARG A 340 34.09 -8.85 -0.16
C ARG A 340 33.63 -10.11 0.54
N LEU A 341 32.73 -10.84 -0.08
CA LEU A 341 32.32 -12.15 0.41
C LEU A 341 33.52 -13.12 0.42
N ALA A 342 34.39 -13.06 -0.59
CA ALA A 342 35.64 -13.83 -0.63
C ALA A 342 36.63 -13.38 0.47
N LEU A 343 36.82 -12.08 0.68
CA LEU A 343 37.65 -11.57 1.77
C LEU A 343 37.11 -11.96 3.16
N TYR A 344 35.79 -11.91 3.35
CA TYR A 344 35.13 -12.36 4.58
C TYR A 344 35.37 -13.84 4.84
N GLN A 345 35.16 -14.69 3.82
CA GLN A 345 35.44 -16.12 3.91
C GLN A 345 36.91 -16.41 4.20
N GLY A 346 37.82 -15.68 3.54
CA GLY A 346 39.25 -15.79 3.77
C GLY A 346 39.64 -15.43 5.21
N SER A 347 39.00 -14.42 5.80
CA SER A 347 39.21 -14.11 7.22
C SER A 347 38.67 -15.20 8.15
N GLU A 348 37.46 -15.74 7.89
CA GLU A 348 36.90 -16.83 8.72
C GLU A 348 37.76 -18.10 8.63
N VAL A 349 38.22 -18.48 7.43
CA VAL A 349 39.11 -19.64 7.23
C VAL A 349 40.45 -19.43 7.94
N LYS A 350 41.00 -18.21 7.90
CA LYS A 350 42.25 -17.88 8.60
C LYS A 350 42.10 -17.94 10.11
N ASP A 351 40.99 -17.44 10.65
CA ASP A 351 40.70 -17.48 12.08
C ASP A 351 40.45 -18.92 12.54
N PHE A 352 39.74 -19.71 11.74
CA PHE A 352 39.57 -21.16 11.96
C PHE A 352 40.91 -21.90 11.94
N GLY A 353 41.78 -21.61 10.96
CA GLY A 353 43.12 -22.18 10.82
C GLY A 353 44.09 -21.86 11.97
N ARG A 354 43.81 -20.81 12.74
CA ARG A 354 44.62 -20.39 13.90
C ARG A 354 44.22 -21.07 15.19
N ASP A 355 43.09 -21.76 15.24
CA ASP A 355 42.64 -22.48 16.42
C ASP A 355 43.27 -23.89 16.47
N PRO A 356 44.29 -24.12 17.32
CA PRO A 356 44.96 -25.42 17.39
C PRO A 356 44.06 -26.51 17.99
N GLY A 357 42.96 -26.15 18.66
CA GLY A 357 42.00 -27.12 19.18
C GLY A 357 41.08 -27.68 18.10
N ILE A 358 40.93 -26.99 16.98
CA ILE A 358 40.04 -27.37 15.88
C ILE A 358 40.83 -27.97 14.70
N VAL A 359 41.99 -27.39 14.37
CA VAL A 359 42.79 -27.84 13.22
C VAL A 359 43.92 -28.76 13.71
N SER A 360 43.70 -30.07 13.61
CA SER A 360 44.68 -31.08 14.05
C SER A 360 45.81 -31.32 13.05
N PHE A 361 45.62 -31.05 11.75
CA PHE A 361 46.68 -31.02 10.74
C PHE A 361 46.27 -30.19 9.52
N ILE A 362 47.22 -29.45 8.95
CA ILE A 362 47.07 -28.77 7.66
C ILE A 362 47.89 -29.57 6.65
N GLN A 363 47.20 -30.26 5.74
CA GLN A 363 47.86 -30.88 4.59
C GLN A 363 48.04 -29.81 3.51
N CYS A 364 49.29 -29.37 3.30
CA CYS A 364 49.65 -28.58 2.13
C CYS A 364 50.08 -29.57 1.04
N ASP A 365 49.28 -29.70 -0.02
CA ASP A 365 49.75 -30.35 -1.24
C ASP A 365 50.77 -29.40 -1.87
N ILE A 366 52.03 -29.83 -1.87
CA ILE A 366 53.13 -29.13 -2.55
C ILE A 366 53.15 -29.72 -3.97
N ASP A 367 52.57 -28.99 -4.93
CA ASP A 367 52.74 -29.25 -6.36
C ASP A 367 54.05 -28.66 -6.89
#